data_AF-A0AAD5SR94-F1
#
_entry.id   AF-A0AAD5SR94-F1
#
_cell.length_a   1.000
_cell.length_b   1.000
_cell.length_c   1.000
_cell.angle_alpha   90.00
_cell.angle_beta   90.00
_cell.angle_gamma   90.00
#
_symmetry.space_group_name_H-M   'P 1'
#
loop_
_entity.id
_entity.type
_entity.pdbx_description
1 polymer ?
#
loop_
_entity_poly.entity_id
_entity_poly.type
_entity_poly.pdbx_seq_one_letter_code
_entity_poly.pdbx_strand_id
1 'polypeptide(L)'
;MDTRFAFVYVAALAALGTVSGHKTRTYAQTVPTGTVSFSVGNNGAVQWNGACDWTGGDIANVAVTGEQCGMACVQHSGCSRFTWQAGTCWLKSDAVVGAAFASAGATCGYTTLDVGGFAFAAGSDGGVVWAHGCDWAGGDVASVGDAASDDCGGLCLDTAGCAFFSWTASAASSGTCWLKDASASASPVDSQGGMCGYVTGYTPPDASASSSEATATAPAPAPVPQPPTSDEPASATTTTTTTTTTTTTTTATTRKRKSSSTTTTTTTAQQTASSSSSARLVIYTSDENSNLPNMKYNIINVNFWNPGDAPSFDPSPYQAAGQKVLVSMYGGGPTPTTDGNDPVADATAVAQYVIANGFDGVDVDWEDSGAFNSNGDGEAWLIQLTTALRQQLPSPYLISHAPQAPYFTPSEYPQGAYLTVDQQVGDLIDFYNVQFYNQGSSSYDTCETLFTKADGWATQSAVFEISASGIDLNKIVVGKPVTSAGVDSGATGFMDNSLLAGCLQNAAANGWSGGVMGWRLGLDDNGTWAEAMANGLGL
;
A
#
# COMPACT_ATOMS: atom_id res chain seq x y z
N MET A 1 -70.71 1.81 -17.34
CA MET A 1 -70.19 1.04 -16.19
C MET A 1 -69.29 0.01 -16.79
N ASP A 2 -67.99 0.27 -16.82
CA ASP A 2 -67.09 -0.43 -17.73
C ASP A 2 -65.82 -0.94 -17.05
N THR A 3 -65.36 -2.07 -17.54
CA THR A 3 -64.48 -3.05 -16.88
C THR A 3 -63.21 -3.27 -17.71
N ARG A 4 -62.05 -3.22 -17.04
CA ARG A 4 -60.86 -4.10 -17.15
C ARG A 4 -60.11 -4.27 -18.51
N PHE A 5 -58.79 -4.00 -18.44
CA PHE A 5 -57.64 -4.63 -19.17
C PHE A 5 -57.58 -4.42 -20.72
N ALA A 6 -56.46 -4.21 -21.45
CA ALA A 6 -55.00 -4.36 -21.23
C ALA A 6 -54.20 -3.75 -22.43
N PHE A 7 -52.90 -3.40 -22.20
CA PHE A 7 -51.74 -3.28 -23.16
C PHE A 7 -51.78 -2.17 -24.25
N VAL A 8 -50.71 -1.44 -24.65
CA VAL A 8 -49.25 -1.37 -24.40
C VAL A 8 -48.69 -0.03 -24.94
N TYR A 9 -47.63 0.48 -24.27
CA TYR A 9 -46.59 1.49 -24.59
C TYR A 9 -46.62 2.38 -25.87
N VAL A 10 -46.24 3.66 -25.72
CA VAL A 10 -44.88 4.21 -25.98
C VAL A 10 -44.82 5.74 -25.74
N ALA A 11 -43.74 6.16 -25.07
CA ALA A 11 -43.00 7.44 -25.12
C ALA A 11 -43.42 8.70 -24.34
N ALA A 12 -42.39 9.16 -23.60
CA ALA A 12 -41.91 10.53 -23.40
C ALA A 12 -42.55 11.38 -22.28
N LEU A 13 -41.94 11.27 -21.09
CA LEU A 13 -41.84 12.35 -20.12
C LEU A 13 -40.35 12.71 -19.97
N ALA A 14 -39.99 13.90 -20.44
CA ALA A 14 -38.73 14.56 -20.09
C ALA A 14 -39.08 15.99 -19.67
N ALA A 15 -39.06 16.24 -18.37
CA ALA A 15 -38.76 17.53 -17.77
C ALA A 15 -38.56 17.30 -16.27
N LEU A 16 -37.35 17.51 -15.77
CA LEU A 16 -37.03 18.31 -14.58
C LEU A 16 -35.50 18.43 -14.44
N GLY A 17 -35.05 19.59 -13.98
CA GLY A 17 -33.72 20.17 -14.23
C GLY A 17 -32.52 19.38 -13.73
N THR A 18 -31.45 19.40 -14.54
CA THR A 18 -30.09 19.05 -14.15
C THR A 18 -29.40 20.25 -13.52
N VAL A 19 -28.86 20.08 -12.31
CA VAL A 19 -27.69 20.81 -11.84
C VAL A 19 -26.47 20.03 -12.35
N SER A 20 -25.84 20.54 -13.40
CA SER A 20 -24.56 20.06 -13.96
C SER A 20 -23.42 20.49 -13.03
N GLY A 21 -22.37 19.74 -12.67
CA GLY A 21 -21.81 18.46 -13.10
C GLY A 21 -20.30 18.52 -12.77
N HIS A 22 -19.77 17.63 -11.92
CA HIS A 22 -18.31 17.51 -11.76
C HIS A 22 -17.74 16.96 -13.08
N LYS A 23 -16.93 17.76 -13.78
CA LYS A 23 -16.23 17.34 -14.99
C LYS A 23 -15.24 16.23 -14.65
N THR A 24 -15.49 15.02 -15.15
CA THR A 24 -14.40 14.12 -15.55
C THR A 24 -13.51 14.87 -16.53
N ARG A 25 -12.19 14.92 -16.29
CA ARG A 25 -11.21 15.51 -17.23
C ARG A 25 -11.04 14.59 -18.43
N THR A 26 -12.02 14.56 -19.32
CA THR A 26 -11.79 14.26 -20.73
C THR A 26 -11.24 15.54 -21.37
N TYR A 27 -9.90 15.66 -21.51
CA TYR A 27 -9.29 16.70 -22.37
C TYR A 27 -9.50 16.32 -23.84
N ALA A 28 -10.74 16.40 -24.30
CA ALA A 28 -11.08 16.52 -25.71
C ALA A 28 -11.54 17.96 -26.01
N GLN A 29 -10.82 18.95 -25.47
CA GLN A 29 -11.00 20.33 -25.87
C GLN A 29 -10.12 20.56 -27.11
N THR A 30 -10.74 20.83 -28.25
CA THR A 30 -10.05 21.14 -29.50
C THR A 30 -9.08 22.30 -29.27
N VAL A 31 -7.77 22.04 -29.34
CA VAL A 31 -6.74 23.07 -29.15
C VAL A 31 -6.88 24.10 -30.29
N PRO A 32 -7.06 25.40 -30.01
CA PRO A 32 -7.18 26.41 -31.06
C PRO A 32 -5.85 26.60 -31.79
N THR A 33 -5.67 25.96 -32.94
CA THR A 33 -4.41 25.98 -33.71
C THR A 33 -4.27 27.18 -34.66
N GLY A 34 -5.35 27.93 -34.90
CA GLY A 34 -5.31 29.09 -35.78
C GLY A 34 -4.93 28.71 -37.22
N THR A 35 -3.99 29.44 -37.82
CA THR A 35 -3.40 29.13 -39.14
C THR A 35 -2.13 28.29 -39.07
N VAL A 36 -1.65 27.96 -37.86
CA VAL A 36 -0.43 27.18 -37.65
C VAL A 36 -0.74 25.70 -37.84
N SER A 37 0.03 25.05 -38.73
CA SER A 37 -0.08 23.61 -38.99
C SER A 37 0.91 22.87 -38.12
N PHE A 38 0.43 21.92 -37.31
CA PHE A 38 1.29 21.14 -36.42
C PHE A 38 1.68 19.82 -37.07
N SER A 39 2.90 19.39 -36.79
CA SER A 39 3.40 18.06 -37.13
C SER A 39 3.47 17.23 -35.86
N VAL A 40 3.26 15.93 -36.01
CA VAL A 40 3.50 14.99 -34.91
C VAL A 40 4.98 15.08 -34.52
N GLY A 41 5.24 15.29 -33.24
CA GLY A 41 6.57 15.28 -32.64
C GLY A 41 6.61 14.29 -31.50
N ASN A 42 7.82 13.89 -31.10
CA ASN A 42 8.03 13.03 -29.95
C ASN A 42 7.12 11.79 -29.98
N ASN A 43 6.99 11.16 -31.17
CA ASN A 43 6.23 9.94 -31.41
C ASN A 43 4.76 9.96 -30.96
N GLY A 44 4.10 11.12 -31.08
CA GLY A 44 2.68 11.26 -30.69
C GLY A 44 2.51 11.74 -29.26
N ALA A 45 3.58 12.02 -28.52
CA ALA A 45 3.54 12.69 -27.22
C ALA A 45 3.28 14.20 -27.33
N VAL A 46 3.61 14.81 -28.47
CA VAL A 46 3.29 16.21 -28.75
C VAL A 46 2.93 16.46 -30.21
N GLN A 47 2.28 17.58 -30.44
CA GLN A 47 2.12 18.21 -31.75
C GLN A 47 2.90 19.52 -31.74
N TRP A 48 3.74 19.77 -32.75
CA TRP A 48 4.66 20.91 -32.75
C TRP A 48 4.83 21.57 -34.13
N ASN A 49 5.33 22.80 -34.14
CA ASN A 49 5.72 23.54 -35.34
C ASN A 49 6.94 24.43 -35.04
N GLY A 50 7.92 24.45 -35.95
CA GLY A 50 9.19 25.17 -35.79
C GLY A 50 9.14 26.68 -36.09
N ALA A 51 7.95 27.24 -36.27
CA ALA A 51 7.74 28.66 -36.58
C ALA A 51 6.44 29.18 -35.93
N CYS A 52 6.27 28.92 -34.63
CA CYS A 52 5.07 29.33 -33.91
C CYS A 52 5.32 29.71 -32.45
N ASP A 53 4.31 30.34 -31.84
CA ASP A 53 4.28 30.70 -30.43
C ASP A 53 2.84 30.74 -29.86
N TRP A 54 2.74 30.70 -28.54
CA TRP A 54 1.53 30.83 -27.72
C TRP A 54 1.60 32.09 -26.86
N THR A 55 0.51 32.85 -26.79
CA THR A 55 0.46 34.06 -25.93
C THR A 55 0.13 33.70 -24.49
N GLY A 56 1.01 34.04 -23.55
CA GLY A 56 0.79 33.90 -22.10
C GLY A 56 0.76 32.47 -21.60
N GLY A 57 0.23 32.27 -20.38
CA GLY A 57 0.07 30.96 -19.76
C GLY A 57 1.36 30.32 -19.24
N ASP A 58 2.48 31.04 -19.23
CA ASP A 58 3.78 30.55 -18.75
C ASP A 58 3.71 30.20 -17.26
N ILE A 59 4.10 28.96 -16.95
CA ILE A 59 4.15 28.43 -15.57
C ILE A 59 5.57 28.11 -15.12
N ALA A 60 6.48 27.85 -16.07
CA ALA A 60 7.89 27.62 -15.82
C ALA A 60 8.72 27.85 -17.09
N ASN A 61 10.05 27.89 -16.96
CA ASN A 61 10.97 27.88 -18.08
C ASN A 61 12.20 27.03 -17.75
N VAL A 62 12.78 26.41 -18.77
CA VAL A 62 13.95 25.53 -18.66
C VAL A 62 14.87 25.71 -19.87
N ALA A 63 16.18 25.68 -19.66
CA ALA A 63 17.17 25.76 -20.72
C ALA A 63 17.40 24.38 -21.35
N VAL A 64 16.92 24.18 -22.57
CA VAL A 64 16.99 22.91 -23.34
C VAL A 64 17.05 23.23 -24.84
N THR A 65 17.29 22.23 -25.70
CA THR A 65 17.15 22.44 -27.16
C THR A 65 15.68 22.51 -27.60
N GLY A 66 15.43 22.96 -28.83
CA GLY A 66 14.07 23.09 -29.36
C GLY A 66 13.32 21.76 -29.41
N GLU A 67 14.03 20.69 -29.74
CA GLU A 67 13.52 19.32 -29.85
C GLU A 67 13.18 18.71 -28.48
N GLN A 68 13.88 19.15 -27.43
CA GLN A 68 13.67 18.70 -26.05
C GLN A 68 12.51 19.42 -25.36
N CYS A 69 12.12 20.60 -25.85
CA CYS A 69 11.12 21.43 -25.21
C CYS A 69 9.73 20.77 -25.10
N GLY A 70 9.35 19.97 -26.08
CA GLY A 70 8.10 19.21 -26.02
C GLY A 70 8.05 18.24 -24.86
N MET A 71 9.14 17.51 -24.61
CA MET A 71 9.22 16.57 -23.50
C MET A 71 9.37 17.25 -22.15
N ALA A 72 10.08 18.38 -22.10
CA ALA A 72 10.12 19.20 -20.89
C ALA A 72 8.70 19.63 -20.46
N CYS A 73 7.79 19.85 -21.41
CA CYS A 73 6.39 20.10 -21.10
C CYS A 73 5.63 18.84 -20.66
N VAL A 74 5.80 17.71 -21.34
CA VAL A 74 5.18 16.43 -20.91
C VAL A 74 5.55 16.08 -19.47
N GLN A 75 6.78 16.41 -19.06
CA GLN A 75 7.33 16.10 -17.75
C GLN A 75 6.97 17.11 -16.65
N HIS A 76 6.33 18.23 -16.97
CA HIS A 76 6.04 19.28 -16.00
C HIS A 76 4.56 19.33 -15.64
N SER A 77 4.25 19.14 -14.36
CA SER A 77 2.87 19.19 -13.85
C SER A 77 2.19 20.52 -14.23
N GLY A 78 0.99 20.42 -14.80
CA GLY A 78 0.23 21.57 -15.28
C GLY A 78 0.65 22.12 -16.64
N CYS A 79 1.70 21.60 -17.27
CA CYS A 79 2.07 21.98 -18.63
C CYS A 79 1.20 21.25 -19.65
N SER A 80 0.76 21.99 -20.66
CA SER A 80 -0.04 21.46 -21.77
C SER A 80 0.41 22.02 -23.12
N ARG A 81 1.19 23.10 -23.11
CA ARG A 81 1.69 23.82 -24.28
C ARG A 81 3.13 24.26 -24.00
N PHE A 82 3.90 24.47 -25.05
CA PHE A 82 5.27 24.92 -24.92
C PHE A 82 5.67 25.87 -26.03
N THR A 83 6.59 26.77 -25.73
CA THR A 83 7.33 27.57 -26.73
C THR A 83 8.81 27.53 -26.40
N TRP A 84 9.63 27.05 -27.32
CA TRP A 84 11.06 27.21 -27.30
C TRP A 84 11.49 28.41 -28.13
N GLN A 85 12.37 29.25 -27.57
CA GLN A 85 13.02 30.32 -28.30
C GLN A 85 14.40 30.61 -27.71
N ALA A 86 15.40 30.74 -28.58
CA ALA A 86 16.75 31.18 -28.22
C ALA A 86 17.39 30.41 -27.04
N GLY A 87 17.20 29.09 -26.99
CA GLY A 87 17.77 28.21 -25.95
C GLY A 87 16.91 28.02 -24.70
N THR A 88 15.76 28.70 -24.62
CA THR A 88 14.84 28.60 -23.48
C THR A 88 13.51 28.01 -23.91
N CYS A 89 13.09 26.95 -23.21
CA CYS A 89 11.77 26.35 -23.31
C CYS A 89 10.84 26.93 -22.25
N TRP A 90 9.78 27.58 -22.68
CA TRP A 90 8.72 28.13 -21.83
C TRP A 90 7.57 27.14 -21.75
N LEU A 91 7.34 26.63 -20.55
CA LEU A 91 6.30 25.65 -20.23
C LEU A 91 5.02 26.38 -19.90
N LYS A 92 3.94 26.05 -20.59
CA LYS A 92 2.68 26.80 -20.56
C LYS A 92 1.51 25.90 -20.15
N SER A 93 0.65 26.45 -19.30
CA SER A 93 -0.62 25.85 -18.90
C SER A 93 -1.71 26.04 -19.97
N ASP A 94 -2.95 25.68 -19.65
CA ASP A 94 -4.10 25.92 -20.52
C ASP A 94 -4.66 27.35 -20.45
N ALA A 95 -4.05 28.21 -19.63
CA ALA A 95 -4.36 29.64 -19.55
C ALA A 95 -3.77 30.48 -20.71
N VAL A 96 -3.28 29.84 -21.79
CA VAL A 96 -2.86 30.57 -23.00
C VAL A 96 -4.03 31.35 -23.60
N VAL A 97 -3.73 32.53 -24.16
CA VAL A 97 -4.74 33.43 -24.73
C VAL A 97 -4.76 33.28 -26.25
N GLY A 98 -5.89 32.82 -26.78
CA GLY A 98 -6.10 32.71 -28.22
C GLY A 98 -5.45 31.48 -28.86
N ALA A 99 -5.32 31.53 -30.19
CA ALA A 99 -4.72 30.45 -30.97
C ALA A 99 -3.20 30.64 -31.12
N ALA A 100 -2.49 29.56 -31.42
CA ALA A 100 -1.08 29.65 -31.82
C ALA A 100 -0.94 30.58 -33.04
N PHE A 101 0.11 31.39 -33.04
CA PHE A 101 0.41 32.33 -34.12
C PHE A 101 1.81 32.09 -34.69
N ALA A 102 2.04 32.51 -35.93
CA ALA A 102 3.32 32.33 -36.59
C ALA A 102 4.39 33.22 -35.95
N SER A 103 5.53 32.63 -35.58
CA SER A 103 6.66 33.31 -34.96
C SER A 103 7.97 32.74 -35.49
N ALA A 104 8.78 33.56 -36.18
CA ALA A 104 10.02 33.11 -36.79
C ALA A 104 11.11 32.90 -35.73
N GLY A 105 11.78 31.75 -35.77
CA GLY A 105 12.83 31.40 -34.81
C GLY A 105 12.33 30.90 -33.46
N ALA A 106 11.03 30.64 -33.34
CA ALA A 106 10.42 29.98 -32.18
C ALA A 106 9.76 28.66 -32.60
N THR A 107 9.91 27.64 -31.75
CA THR A 107 9.26 26.34 -31.91
C THR A 107 8.18 26.22 -30.85
N CYS A 108 6.94 25.92 -31.20
CA CYS A 108 5.88 25.74 -30.22
C CYS A 108 5.10 24.44 -30.44
N GLY A 109 4.39 23.99 -29.42
CA GLY A 109 3.57 22.79 -29.51
C GLY A 109 2.67 22.56 -28.31
N TYR A 110 2.00 21.41 -28.29
CA TYR A 110 1.12 20.97 -27.22
C TYR A 110 1.22 19.45 -27.03
N THR A 111 0.94 18.97 -25.83
CA THR A 111 1.06 17.55 -25.48
C THR A 111 -0.13 16.74 -26.00
N THR A 112 0.12 15.49 -26.35
CA THR A 112 -0.86 14.48 -26.79
C THR A 112 -0.66 13.19 -25.98
N LEU A 113 -1.75 12.51 -25.63
CA LEU A 113 -1.77 11.45 -24.62
C LEU A 113 -1.38 10.04 -25.14
N ASP A 114 -0.76 9.91 -26.32
CA ASP A 114 -0.60 8.59 -27.00
C ASP A 114 0.78 8.43 -27.66
N VAL A 115 1.68 7.61 -27.08
CA VAL A 115 3.06 7.43 -27.56
C VAL A 115 3.28 6.02 -28.11
N GLY A 116 3.51 5.90 -29.42
CA GLY A 116 4.03 4.67 -30.05
C GLY A 116 3.11 3.44 -30.13
N GLY A 117 1.82 3.56 -29.78
CA GLY A 117 0.88 2.44 -29.81
C GLY A 117 0.99 1.47 -28.63
N PHE A 118 1.84 1.78 -27.65
CA PHE A 118 1.88 1.09 -26.36
C PHE A 118 1.12 1.91 -25.33
N ALA A 119 0.33 1.25 -24.49
CA ALA A 119 -0.47 1.91 -23.46
C ALA A 119 0.40 2.32 -22.27
N PHE A 120 1.08 3.47 -22.40
CA PHE A 120 1.89 4.04 -21.34
C PHE A 120 1.01 4.56 -20.19
N ALA A 121 1.26 4.06 -18.99
CA ALA A 121 0.62 4.47 -17.76
C ALA A 121 1.62 5.27 -16.90
N ALA A 122 1.14 6.31 -16.23
CA ALA A 122 1.94 6.98 -15.21
C ALA A 122 2.23 5.97 -14.09
N GLY A 123 3.50 5.87 -13.72
CA GLY A 123 3.93 5.20 -12.50
C GLY A 123 3.33 5.91 -11.30
N SER A 124 3.09 5.14 -10.25
CA SER A 124 2.25 5.49 -9.11
C SER A 124 2.79 6.67 -8.30
N ASP A 125 4.11 6.87 -8.35
CA ASP A 125 4.82 7.98 -7.70
C ASP A 125 4.86 9.26 -8.54
N GLY A 126 4.33 9.23 -9.77
CA GLY A 126 4.40 10.33 -10.72
C GLY A 126 5.84 10.68 -11.16
N GLY A 127 6.82 9.85 -10.80
CA GLY A 127 8.24 9.96 -11.14
C GLY A 127 8.66 9.12 -12.34
N VAL A 128 7.82 8.21 -12.83
CA VAL A 128 8.03 7.48 -14.09
C VAL A 128 6.73 7.31 -14.88
N VAL A 129 6.84 6.95 -16.15
CA VAL A 129 5.74 6.48 -17.02
C VAL A 129 6.23 5.22 -17.72
N TRP A 130 5.41 4.17 -17.79
CA TRP A 130 5.82 2.86 -18.27
C TRP A 130 4.72 2.12 -19.03
N ALA A 131 5.09 1.13 -19.85
CA ALA A 131 4.19 0.27 -20.60
C ALA A 131 4.70 -1.18 -20.65
N HIS A 132 3.78 -2.13 -20.84
CA HIS A 132 4.10 -3.51 -21.16
C HIS A 132 4.36 -3.71 -22.66
N GLY A 133 5.08 -4.77 -22.99
CA GLY A 133 5.31 -5.21 -24.36
C GLY A 133 6.37 -4.41 -25.11
N CYS A 134 7.24 -3.69 -24.41
CA CYS A 134 8.13 -2.72 -25.02
C CYS A 134 9.57 -2.79 -24.47
N ASP A 135 10.53 -2.30 -25.25
CA ASP A 135 11.95 -2.18 -24.90
C ASP A 135 12.58 -0.94 -25.54
N TRP A 136 13.37 -0.16 -24.81
CA TRP A 136 14.24 0.87 -25.39
C TRP A 136 15.57 0.24 -25.86
N ALA A 137 16.00 0.46 -27.09
CA ALA A 137 17.24 -0.12 -27.61
C ALA A 137 18.45 0.80 -27.34
N GLY A 138 19.52 0.24 -26.77
CA GLY A 138 20.78 0.95 -26.50
C GLY A 138 20.69 1.94 -25.34
N GLY A 139 21.76 2.72 -25.14
CA GLY A 139 21.85 3.71 -24.06
C GLY A 139 22.02 3.12 -22.66
N ASP A 140 22.33 1.82 -22.52
CA ASP A 140 22.43 1.14 -21.24
C ASP A 140 23.60 1.67 -20.39
N VAL A 141 23.28 2.25 -19.23
CA VAL A 141 24.25 2.77 -18.26
C VAL A 141 24.43 1.86 -17.05
N ALA A 142 23.44 1.02 -16.74
CA ALA A 142 23.51 0.01 -15.70
C ALA A 142 22.50 -1.12 -15.96
N SER A 143 22.70 -2.26 -15.29
CA SER A 143 21.75 -3.37 -15.31
C SER A 143 21.63 -4.02 -13.95
N VAL A 144 20.41 -4.38 -13.54
CA VAL A 144 20.10 -5.07 -12.28
C VAL A 144 19.37 -6.37 -12.61
N GLY A 145 19.97 -7.51 -12.27
CA GLY A 145 19.38 -8.83 -12.46
C GLY A 145 18.47 -9.25 -11.30
N ASP A 146 17.69 -10.30 -11.52
CA ASP A 146 16.71 -10.86 -10.58
C ASP A 146 15.70 -9.82 -10.02
N ALA A 147 15.49 -8.73 -10.73
CA ALA A 147 14.57 -7.66 -10.35
C ALA A 147 13.16 -7.94 -10.88
N ALA A 148 12.13 -7.55 -10.12
CA ALA A 148 10.78 -7.52 -10.64
C ALA A 148 10.66 -6.39 -11.69
N SER A 149 9.72 -6.52 -12.63
CA SER A 149 9.52 -5.51 -13.67
C SER A 149 9.20 -4.12 -13.09
N ASP A 150 8.46 -4.12 -11.98
CA ASP A 150 7.93 -2.92 -11.35
C ASP A 150 9.03 -2.12 -10.62
N ASP A 151 10.15 -2.78 -10.28
CA ASP A 151 11.30 -2.16 -9.61
C ASP A 151 12.11 -1.27 -10.57
N CYS A 152 12.05 -1.51 -11.89
CA CYS A 152 12.93 -0.84 -12.84
C CYS A 152 12.72 0.68 -12.89
N GLY A 153 11.50 1.15 -12.60
CA GLY A 153 11.20 2.58 -12.51
C GLY A 153 11.93 3.25 -11.34
N GLY A 154 11.85 2.66 -10.15
CA GLY A 154 12.55 3.13 -8.95
C GLY A 154 14.07 3.04 -9.11
N LEU A 155 14.57 1.92 -9.63
CA LEU A 155 15.99 1.74 -9.92
C LEU A 155 16.52 2.79 -10.90
N CYS A 156 15.72 3.20 -11.89
CA CYS A 156 16.10 4.28 -12.79
C CYS A 156 16.07 5.65 -12.10
N LEU A 157 15.08 5.93 -11.26
CA LEU A 157 15.02 7.15 -10.45
C LEU A 157 16.25 7.32 -9.54
N ASP A 158 16.73 6.22 -8.96
CA ASP A 158 17.90 6.22 -8.07
C ASP A 158 19.24 6.22 -8.81
N THR A 159 19.22 5.96 -10.13
CA THR A 159 20.43 5.89 -10.94
C THR A 159 20.71 7.22 -11.61
N ALA A 160 21.76 7.90 -11.14
CA ALA A 160 22.20 9.17 -11.71
C ALA A 160 22.41 9.06 -13.24
N GLY A 161 21.70 9.91 -13.99
CA GLY A 161 21.77 9.94 -15.45
C GLY A 161 20.80 8.99 -16.16
N CYS A 162 20.07 8.13 -15.44
CA CYS A 162 19.04 7.28 -16.02
C CYS A 162 17.79 8.11 -16.40
N ALA A 163 17.40 8.01 -17.65
CA ALA A 163 16.23 8.67 -18.22
C ALA A 163 15.17 7.65 -18.69
N PHE A 164 15.61 6.45 -19.05
CA PHE A 164 14.77 5.36 -19.56
C PHE A 164 15.12 4.05 -18.87
N PHE A 165 14.19 3.10 -18.86
CA PHE A 165 14.47 1.75 -18.40
C PHE A 165 13.73 0.73 -19.26
N SER A 166 14.32 -0.44 -19.40
CA SER A 166 13.65 -1.62 -19.94
C SER A 166 13.78 -2.79 -18.98
N TRP A 167 12.86 -3.72 -19.03
CA TRP A 167 12.91 -4.97 -18.31
C TRP A 167 12.77 -6.14 -19.28
N THR A 168 13.64 -7.14 -19.12
CA THR A 168 13.56 -8.39 -19.88
C THR A 168 13.41 -9.57 -18.93
N ALA A 169 12.39 -10.39 -19.13
CA ALA A 169 12.11 -11.55 -18.30
C ALA A 169 13.23 -12.61 -18.37
N SER A 170 13.66 -13.14 -17.22
CA SER A 170 14.49 -14.34 -17.12
C SER A 170 13.75 -15.53 -16.51
N ALA A 171 12.68 -15.28 -15.74
CA ALA A 171 11.71 -16.24 -15.20
C ALA A 171 10.32 -15.58 -15.06
N ALA A 172 9.30 -16.33 -14.62
CA ALA A 172 7.90 -15.86 -14.57
C ALA A 172 7.66 -14.65 -13.63
N SER A 173 8.57 -14.39 -12.68
CA SER A 173 8.48 -13.31 -11.70
C SER A 173 9.79 -12.53 -11.49
N SER A 174 10.84 -12.80 -12.28
CA SER A 174 12.12 -12.11 -12.17
C SER A 174 12.78 -11.92 -13.54
N GLY A 175 13.55 -10.84 -13.66
CA GLY A 175 14.17 -10.44 -14.92
C GLY A 175 15.35 -9.51 -14.71
N THR A 176 15.78 -8.88 -15.79
CA THR A 176 16.86 -7.88 -15.74
C THR A 176 16.27 -6.51 -16.07
N CYS A 177 16.43 -5.55 -15.15
CA CYS A 177 16.23 -4.14 -15.42
C CYS A 177 17.48 -3.58 -16.11
N TRP A 178 17.28 -2.95 -17.25
CA TRP A 178 18.29 -2.27 -18.04
C TRP A 178 18.04 -0.77 -17.96
N LEU A 179 18.87 -0.08 -17.20
CA LEU A 179 18.77 1.35 -16.91
C LEU A 179 19.54 2.13 -17.96
N LYS A 180 18.93 3.16 -18.52
CA LYS A 180 19.39 3.80 -19.75
C LYS A 180 19.41 5.31 -19.64
N ASP A 181 20.41 5.93 -20.25
CA ASP A 181 20.50 7.38 -20.36
C ASP A 181 19.70 7.93 -21.56
N ALA A 182 19.80 9.24 -21.77
CA ALA A 182 19.11 9.95 -22.85
C ALA A 182 19.59 9.57 -24.27
N SER A 183 20.60 8.71 -24.42
CA SER A 183 21.09 8.21 -25.72
C SER A 183 20.39 6.92 -26.20
N ALA A 184 19.50 6.35 -25.38
CA ALA A 184 18.62 5.24 -25.78
C ALA A 184 17.81 5.57 -27.04
N SER A 185 17.36 4.53 -27.76
CA SER A 185 16.58 4.68 -28.99
C SER A 185 15.40 5.62 -28.79
N ALA A 186 15.14 6.50 -29.76
CA ALA A 186 14.09 7.50 -29.66
C ALA A 186 12.66 6.93 -29.56
N SER A 187 12.48 5.63 -29.86
CA SER A 187 11.23 4.90 -29.71
C SER A 187 11.50 3.54 -29.06
N PRO A 188 10.53 3.02 -28.28
CA PRO A 188 10.59 1.66 -27.81
C PRO A 188 10.17 0.70 -28.93
N VAL A 189 10.78 -0.48 -28.98
CA VAL A 189 10.48 -1.56 -29.91
C VAL A 189 9.61 -2.61 -29.22
N ASP A 190 8.88 -3.40 -30.00
CA ASP A 190 8.07 -4.50 -29.48
C ASP A 190 8.95 -5.56 -28.81
N SER A 191 8.60 -5.94 -27.58
CA SER A 191 9.31 -6.92 -26.78
C SER A 191 8.31 -7.79 -26.03
N GLN A 192 8.08 -9.01 -26.51
CA GLN A 192 7.13 -9.95 -25.91
C GLN A 192 7.54 -10.31 -24.48
N GLY A 193 6.71 -9.91 -23.51
CA GLY A 193 6.98 -10.10 -22.09
C GLY A 193 7.97 -9.09 -21.49
N GLY A 194 8.37 -8.07 -22.25
CA GLY A 194 9.17 -6.95 -21.75
C GLY A 194 8.31 -5.83 -21.14
N MET A 195 8.94 -4.96 -20.36
CA MET A 195 8.36 -3.70 -19.89
C MET A 195 9.35 -2.59 -20.18
N CYS A 196 8.89 -1.39 -20.50
CA CYS A 196 9.77 -0.24 -20.64
C CYS A 196 9.12 1.04 -20.12
N GLY A 197 9.94 2.00 -19.73
CA GLY A 197 9.44 3.28 -19.23
C GLY A 197 10.50 4.36 -19.21
N TYR A 198 10.11 5.54 -18.74
CA TYR A 198 10.95 6.72 -18.64
C TYR A 198 10.59 7.51 -17.38
N VAL A 199 11.56 8.26 -16.85
CA VAL A 199 11.33 9.07 -15.65
C VAL A 199 10.65 10.39 -16.00
N THR A 200 9.67 10.82 -15.20
CA THR A 200 8.96 12.10 -15.30
C THR A 200 9.61 13.12 -14.38
N GLY A 201 10.08 14.23 -14.94
CA GLY A 201 10.82 15.25 -14.20
C GLY A 201 12.34 15.09 -14.23
N TYR A 202 12.88 14.37 -15.22
CA TYR A 202 14.32 14.26 -15.43
C TYR A 202 14.94 15.66 -15.57
N THR A 203 15.85 16.00 -14.66
CA THR A 203 16.77 17.13 -14.88
C THR A 203 18.02 16.54 -15.51
N PRO A 204 18.34 16.87 -16.78
CA PRO A 204 19.60 16.46 -17.37
C PRO A 204 20.73 16.92 -16.46
N PRO A 205 21.74 16.08 -16.19
CA PRO A 205 22.93 16.56 -15.51
C PRO A 205 23.45 17.76 -16.30
N ASP A 206 23.60 18.86 -15.58
CA ASP A 206 23.97 20.17 -16.09
C ASP A 206 25.13 20.02 -17.08
N ALA A 207 24.93 20.40 -18.35
CA ALA A 207 25.97 20.38 -19.38
C ALA A 207 27.14 21.35 -19.08
N SER A 208 27.15 21.96 -17.88
CA SER A 208 28.16 22.85 -17.35
C SER A 208 29.17 22.18 -16.39
N ALA A 209 28.99 20.90 -16.02
CA ALA A 209 29.97 20.17 -15.21
C ALA A 209 30.88 19.26 -16.07
N SER A 210 31.51 19.82 -17.10
CA SER A 210 32.67 19.19 -17.74
C SER A 210 33.95 19.89 -17.27
N SER A 211 34.71 19.16 -16.44
CA SER A 211 36.16 19.21 -16.21
C SER A 211 36.55 19.28 -14.73
N SER A 212 36.60 18.12 -14.07
CA SER A 212 37.85 17.73 -13.42
C SER A 212 37.98 16.21 -13.40
N GLU A 213 38.90 15.79 -14.25
CA GLU A 213 39.58 14.52 -14.37
C GLU A 213 39.63 13.68 -13.09
N ALA A 214 39.28 12.40 -13.26
CA ALA A 214 39.42 11.36 -12.26
C ALA A 214 40.88 11.22 -11.77
N THR A 215 41.02 10.95 -10.48
CA THR A 215 42.10 10.06 -10.03
C THR A 215 41.52 9.10 -9.00
N ALA A 216 40.94 8.00 -9.51
CA ALA A 216 40.57 6.86 -8.71
C ALA A 216 41.85 6.26 -8.11
N THR A 217 41.98 6.30 -6.78
CA THR A 217 42.93 5.46 -6.07
C THR A 217 42.17 4.22 -5.62
N ALA A 218 42.47 3.08 -6.25
CA ALA A 218 41.87 1.79 -5.94
C ALA A 218 42.13 1.40 -4.46
N PRO A 219 41.14 0.85 -3.73
CA PRO A 219 41.41 0.22 -2.45
C PRO A 219 42.14 -1.11 -2.69
N ALA A 220 43.22 -1.32 -1.92
CA ALA A 220 44.04 -2.52 -1.97
C ALA A 220 43.22 -3.78 -1.61
N PRO A 221 43.52 -4.95 -2.22
CA PRO A 221 42.82 -6.19 -1.91
C PRO A 221 43.13 -6.65 -0.48
N ALA A 222 42.08 -7.00 0.26
CA ALA A 222 42.17 -7.62 1.57
C ALA A 222 42.85 -9.00 1.48
N PRO A 223 43.64 -9.42 2.50
CA PRO A 223 44.41 -10.64 2.45
C PRO A 223 43.52 -11.89 2.58
N VAL A 224 43.83 -12.88 1.74
CA VAL A 224 43.23 -14.22 1.73
C VAL A 224 43.53 -14.95 3.05
N PRO A 225 42.55 -15.55 3.74
CA PRO A 225 42.81 -16.46 4.86
C PRO A 225 43.37 -17.79 4.32
N GLN A 226 44.58 -18.16 4.72
CA GLN A 226 45.11 -19.52 4.53
C GLN A 226 44.37 -20.52 5.44
N PRO A 227 44.17 -21.77 4.99
CA PRO A 227 43.60 -22.82 5.80
C PRO A 227 44.63 -23.33 6.83
N PRO A 228 44.26 -23.55 8.11
CA PRO A 228 45.15 -24.23 9.03
C PRO A 228 45.19 -25.73 8.73
N THR A 229 46.42 -26.19 8.53
CA THR A 229 46.84 -27.58 8.40
C THR A 229 46.55 -28.40 9.66
N SER A 230 46.18 -29.65 9.42
CA SER A 230 46.11 -30.75 10.38
C SER A 230 47.42 -30.96 11.14
N ASP A 231 47.33 -31.15 12.46
CA ASP A 231 48.04 -32.21 13.19
C ASP A 231 47.41 -32.41 14.58
N GLU A 232 46.98 -33.64 14.85
CA GLU A 232 46.60 -34.24 16.13
C GLU A 232 47.88 -34.59 16.95
N PRO A 233 47.86 -34.95 18.27
CA PRO A 233 46.94 -35.94 18.83
C PRO A 233 46.37 -35.69 20.25
N ALA A 234 45.26 -36.40 20.45
CA ALA A 234 44.64 -36.92 21.67
C ALA A 234 45.20 -36.56 23.07
N SER A 235 44.30 -36.13 23.95
CA SER A 235 44.25 -36.67 25.32
C SER A 235 42.84 -36.56 25.91
N ALA A 236 42.31 -37.71 26.34
CA ALA A 236 41.04 -37.89 26.99
C ALA A 236 41.00 -37.25 28.39
N THR A 237 39.85 -36.72 28.81
CA THR A 237 39.39 -36.80 30.21
C THR A 237 37.86 -36.71 30.28
N THR A 238 37.29 -37.70 30.95
CA THR A 238 35.89 -37.91 31.29
C THR A 238 35.48 -37.04 32.48
N THR A 239 34.37 -36.29 32.43
CA THR A 239 33.58 -35.99 33.65
C THR A 239 32.08 -35.80 33.39
N THR A 240 31.36 -36.78 33.91
CA THR A 240 29.97 -36.94 34.37
C THR A 240 29.21 -35.70 34.91
N THR A 241 27.97 -35.54 34.41
CA THR A 241 26.67 -35.22 35.05
C THR A 241 26.54 -34.04 36.03
N THR A 242 25.51 -33.20 35.84
CA THR A 242 24.41 -32.98 36.83
C THR A 242 23.22 -32.29 36.17
N THR A 243 22.10 -33.01 36.14
CA THR A 243 20.74 -32.53 35.88
C THR A 243 20.19 -31.89 37.14
N THR A 244 19.63 -30.67 37.04
CA THR A 244 18.85 -30.08 38.14
C THR A 244 17.43 -29.83 37.65
N THR A 245 16.54 -30.72 38.07
CA THR A 245 15.09 -30.62 37.95
C THR A 245 14.57 -29.70 39.05
N THR A 246 13.84 -28.64 38.70
CA THR A 246 13.07 -27.85 39.67
C THR A 246 11.60 -28.21 39.55
N THR A 247 11.11 -28.90 40.58
CA THR A 247 9.71 -29.24 40.80
C THR A 247 9.00 -28.06 41.45
N THR A 248 7.91 -27.57 40.85
CA THR A 248 6.99 -26.64 41.54
C THR A 248 5.66 -27.34 41.80
N THR A 249 5.36 -27.46 43.09
CA THR A 249 4.22 -28.15 43.68
C THR A 249 2.92 -27.38 43.48
N THR A 250 1.93 -28.05 42.91
CA THR A 250 0.52 -27.67 42.86
C THR A 250 -0.09 -27.73 44.28
N THR A 251 -0.82 -26.69 44.70
CA THR A 251 -1.76 -26.80 45.82
C THR A 251 -3.15 -26.40 45.35
N ALA A 252 -4.03 -27.39 45.25
CA ALA A 252 -5.45 -27.23 45.00
C ALA A 252 -6.21 -27.11 46.33
N THR A 253 -7.18 -26.20 46.40
CA THR A 253 -8.24 -26.23 47.41
C THR A 253 -9.61 -26.25 46.72
N THR A 254 -10.38 -27.29 47.03
CA THR A 254 -11.77 -27.50 46.64
C THR A 254 -12.71 -27.03 47.76
N ARG A 255 -13.85 -26.40 47.43
CA ARG A 255 -15.22 -26.91 47.72
C ARG A 255 -16.38 -25.88 47.52
N LYS A 256 -17.34 -26.33 46.70
CA LYS A 256 -18.82 -26.36 46.86
C LYS A 256 -19.72 -25.10 46.78
N ARG A 257 -20.60 -25.16 45.75
CA ARG A 257 -21.96 -24.59 45.56
C ARG A 257 -22.86 -24.57 46.81
N LYS A 258 -23.70 -23.51 46.96
CA LYS A 258 -25.19 -23.55 46.74
C LYS A 258 -25.90 -22.17 46.89
N SER A 259 -26.73 -21.85 45.88
CA SER A 259 -28.09 -21.24 45.89
C SER A 259 -28.43 -19.86 46.50
N SER A 260 -28.83 -18.94 45.59
CA SER A 260 -30.04 -18.07 45.54
C SER A 260 -30.56 -17.36 46.81
N SER A 261 -30.59 -16.01 46.76
CA SER A 261 -31.85 -15.23 46.85
C SER A 261 -31.64 -13.75 46.48
N THR A 262 -32.56 -13.21 45.68
CA THR A 262 -32.74 -11.81 45.26
C THR A 262 -32.89 -10.85 46.45
N THR A 263 -32.16 -9.73 46.45
CA THR A 263 -32.62 -8.44 46.99
C THR A 263 -31.83 -7.30 46.34
N THR A 264 -32.57 -6.38 45.74
CA THR A 264 -32.12 -5.14 45.11
C THR A 264 -31.47 -4.22 46.14
N THR A 265 -30.22 -3.82 45.92
CA THR A 265 -29.61 -2.70 46.64
C THR A 265 -28.67 -1.96 45.71
N THR A 266 -29.10 -0.78 45.29
CA THR A 266 -28.35 0.21 44.52
C THR A 266 -27.07 0.54 45.25
N THR A 267 -25.95 0.00 44.77
CA THR A 267 -24.62 0.36 45.25
C THR A 267 -23.82 0.75 44.02
N THR A 268 -23.46 2.02 43.97
CA THR A 268 -22.56 2.61 42.99
C THR A 268 -21.24 1.85 43.03
N ALA A 269 -21.10 0.85 42.17
CA ALA A 269 -19.85 0.18 41.93
C ALA A 269 -18.97 1.14 41.14
N GLN A 270 -18.11 1.82 41.89
CA GLN A 270 -16.86 2.36 41.39
C GLN A 270 -16.19 1.23 40.60
N GLN A 271 -16.28 1.33 39.27
CA GLN A 271 -15.52 0.50 38.35
C GLN A 271 -14.06 0.68 38.76
N THR A 272 -13.52 -0.34 39.41
CA THR A 272 -12.09 -0.53 39.47
C THR A 272 -11.67 -0.70 38.03
N ALA A 273 -10.91 0.28 37.54
CA ALA A 273 -10.31 0.25 36.21
C ALA A 273 -9.66 -1.12 36.04
N SER A 274 -10.29 -1.95 35.21
CA SER A 274 -9.62 -3.08 34.57
C SER A 274 -8.35 -2.51 33.98
N SER A 275 -7.21 -3.13 34.30
CA SER A 275 -5.89 -2.76 33.77
C SER A 275 -6.04 -2.32 32.32
N SER A 276 -5.73 -1.06 32.02
CA SER A 276 -5.74 -0.56 30.65
C SER A 276 -4.92 -1.53 29.82
N SER A 277 -5.56 -2.28 28.92
CA SER A 277 -4.81 -2.94 27.85
C SER A 277 -4.07 -1.80 27.17
N SER A 278 -2.74 -1.79 27.27
CA SER A 278 -1.91 -0.80 26.60
C SER A 278 -2.32 -0.76 25.12
N ALA A 279 -2.43 0.45 24.56
CA ALA A 279 -2.78 0.61 23.15
C ALA A 279 -1.86 -0.25 22.27
N ARG A 280 -2.42 -0.83 21.22
CA ARG A 280 -1.69 -1.72 20.31
C ARG A 280 -0.92 -0.87 19.28
N LEU A 281 0.35 -1.16 19.07
CA LEU A 281 1.15 -0.61 18.00
C LEU A 281 1.66 -1.78 17.16
N VAL A 282 0.95 -2.03 16.06
CA VAL A 282 1.07 -3.22 15.21
C VAL A 282 1.85 -2.87 13.93
N ILE A 283 2.67 -3.79 13.43
CA ILE A 283 3.36 -3.66 12.14
C ILE A 283 3.32 -4.96 11.34
N TYR A 284 3.10 -4.84 10.03
CA TYR A 284 3.17 -5.96 9.09
C TYR A 284 4.57 -6.06 8.48
N THR A 285 5.12 -7.26 8.36
CA THR A 285 6.44 -7.50 7.73
C THR A 285 6.57 -8.91 7.18
N SER A 286 7.34 -9.08 6.10
CA SER A 286 7.87 -10.37 5.64
C SER A 286 9.32 -10.59 6.08
N ASP A 287 9.99 -9.53 6.53
CA ASP A 287 11.44 -9.48 6.64
C ASP A 287 11.87 -9.56 8.10
N GLU A 288 12.87 -10.40 8.38
CA GLU A 288 13.58 -10.35 9.65
C GLU A 288 14.41 -9.07 9.72
N ASN A 289 14.18 -8.26 10.74
CA ASN A 289 14.86 -6.98 10.91
C ASN A 289 15.47 -6.90 12.31
N SER A 290 16.80 -6.88 12.38
CA SER A 290 17.55 -6.81 13.65
C SER A 290 17.29 -5.55 14.47
N ASN A 291 16.75 -4.48 13.88
CA ASN A 291 16.41 -3.24 14.57
C ASN A 291 14.97 -3.25 15.14
N LEU A 292 14.07 -4.07 14.60
CA LEU A 292 12.66 -4.13 15.00
C LEU A 292 12.45 -4.42 16.51
N PRO A 293 13.27 -5.24 17.20
CA PRO A 293 13.19 -5.40 18.66
C PRO A 293 13.41 -4.12 19.46
N ASN A 294 14.06 -3.09 18.88
CA ASN A 294 14.31 -1.81 19.54
C ASN A 294 13.26 -0.75 19.16
N MET A 295 12.40 -1.03 18.19
CA MET A 295 11.32 -0.13 17.77
C MET A 295 10.13 -0.23 18.74
N LYS A 296 9.23 0.76 18.69
CA LYS A 296 8.12 0.90 19.64
C LYS A 296 6.97 -0.09 19.44
N TYR A 297 6.98 -0.85 18.35
CA TYR A 297 5.95 -1.86 18.07
C TYR A 297 5.85 -2.87 19.21
N ASN A 298 4.62 -3.20 19.60
CA ASN A 298 4.34 -4.21 20.63
C ASN A 298 3.65 -5.45 20.05
N ILE A 299 3.20 -5.40 18.79
CA ILE A 299 2.69 -6.54 18.03
C ILE A 299 3.31 -6.51 16.61
N ILE A 300 3.76 -7.66 16.14
CA ILE A 300 4.31 -7.89 14.80
C ILE A 300 3.45 -8.93 14.11
N ASN A 301 2.92 -8.61 12.93
CA ASN A 301 2.20 -9.52 12.06
C ASN A 301 3.12 -9.94 10.91
N VAL A 302 3.39 -11.25 10.80
CA VAL A 302 4.31 -11.81 9.81
C VAL A 302 3.55 -12.28 8.58
N ASN A 303 3.89 -11.73 7.42
CA ASN A 303 3.20 -11.92 6.14
C ASN A 303 3.91 -12.98 5.28
N PHE A 304 3.21 -13.82 4.53
CA PHE A 304 1.86 -14.31 4.77
C PHE A 304 1.89 -15.82 4.82
N TRP A 305 1.03 -16.40 5.63
CA TRP A 305 0.73 -17.83 5.58
C TRP A 305 -0.43 -18.08 4.62
N ASN A 306 -0.25 -19.00 3.69
CA ASN A 306 -1.28 -19.51 2.80
C ASN A 306 -1.27 -21.05 2.84
N PRO A 307 -2.36 -21.74 2.50
CA PRO A 307 -2.36 -23.19 2.41
C PRO A 307 -1.25 -23.71 1.46
N GLY A 308 -0.25 -24.37 2.04
CA GLY A 308 0.91 -24.91 1.30
C GLY A 308 2.09 -23.94 1.13
N ASP A 309 1.99 -22.71 1.62
CA ASP A 309 3.06 -21.70 1.57
C ASP A 309 3.12 -20.94 2.91
N ALA A 310 4.22 -21.07 3.64
CA ALA A 310 4.36 -20.48 4.97
C ALA A 310 5.64 -19.65 5.05
N PRO A 311 5.61 -18.48 5.73
CA PRO A 311 6.79 -17.65 5.85
C PRO A 311 7.83 -18.35 6.71
N SER A 312 9.13 -18.09 6.47
CA SER A 312 10.19 -18.51 7.39
C SER A 312 10.56 -17.32 8.27
N PHE A 313 10.24 -17.40 9.57
CA PHE A 313 10.47 -16.30 10.51
C PHE A 313 10.68 -16.84 11.93
N ASP A 314 11.75 -16.44 12.62
CA ASP A 314 11.96 -16.77 14.04
C ASP A 314 11.34 -15.70 14.96
N PRO A 315 10.26 -16.00 15.72
CA PRO A 315 9.63 -15.03 16.61
C PRO A 315 10.45 -14.74 17.88
N SER A 316 11.42 -15.59 18.23
CA SER A 316 12.09 -15.59 19.53
C SER A 316 12.81 -14.27 19.89
N PRO A 317 13.57 -13.62 18.98
CA PRO A 317 14.26 -12.37 19.30
C PRO A 317 13.31 -11.22 19.67
N TYR A 318 12.16 -11.15 18.99
CA TYR A 318 11.15 -10.12 19.19
C TYR A 318 10.34 -10.37 20.47
N GLN A 319 9.99 -11.64 20.73
CA GLN A 319 9.36 -12.05 21.98
C GLN A 319 10.25 -11.78 23.20
N ALA A 320 11.56 -11.97 23.07
CA ALA A 320 12.52 -11.64 24.13
C ALA A 320 12.57 -10.12 24.42
N ALA A 321 12.23 -9.27 23.44
CA ALA A 321 12.06 -7.84 23.62
C ALA A 321 10.67 -7.44 24.17
N GLY A 322 9.80 -8.42 24.45
CA GLY A 322 8.45 -8.20 24.99
C GLY A 322 7.38 -7.93 23.94
N GLN A 323 7.70 -8.10 22.65
CA GLN A 323 6.74 -7.96 21.54
C GLN A 323 5.94 -9.25 21.37
N LYS A 324 4.72 -9.14 20.86
CA LYS A 324 3.91 -10.28 20.42
C LYS A 324 4.11 -10.50 18.94
N VAL A 325 4.31 -11.75 18.52
CA VAL A 325 4.52 -12.08 17.10
C VAL A 325 3.42 -13.01 16.63
N LEU A 326 2.58 -12.54 15.71
CA LEU A 326 1.51 -13.29 15.08
C LEU A 326 1.92 -13.63 13.64
N VAL A 327 1.45 -14.76 13.12
CA VAL A 327 1.48 -15.00 11.67
C VAL A 327 0.18 -14.46 11.06
N SER A 328 0.27 -13.68 9.99
CA SER A 328 -0.90 -13.22 9.23
C SER A 328 -1.19 -14.19 8.09
N MET A 329 -2.44 -14.64 7.97
CA MET A 329 -2.87 -15.56 6.92
C MET A 329 -3.59 -14.85 5.78
N TYR A 330 -3.36 -15.34 4.57
CA TYR A 330 -3.83 -14.83 3.27
C TYR A 330 -3.12 -13.57 2.77
N GLY A 331 -3.70 -12.38 3.01
CA GLY A 331 -3.32 -11.12 2.37
C GLY A 331 -4.01 -10.90 1.01
N GLY A 332 -3.64 -9.82 0.33
CA GLY A 332 -4.17 -9.48 -0.99
C GLY A 332 -3.85 -10.52 -2.08
N GLY A 333 -4.87 -10.93 -2.83
CA GLY A 333 -4.75 -11.87 -3.96
C GLY A 333 -5.51 -13.18 -3.77
N PRO A 334 -5.23 -13.99 -2.73
CA PRO A 334 -6.00 -15.18 -2.40
C PRO A 334 -7.49 -14.89 -2.16
N THR A 335 -8.37 -15.78 -2.66
CA THR A 335 -9.82 -15.69 -2.46
C THR A 335 -10.38 -16.99 -1.85
N PRO A 336 -10.01 -17.32 -0.59
CA PRO A 336 -10.18 -18.67 -0.03
C PRO A 336 -11.64 -19.14 0.04
N THR A 337 -12.60 -18.23 0.21
CA THR A 337 -14.02 -18.60 0.24
C THR A 337 -14.51 -18.91 -1.17
N THR A 338 -14.21 -18.05 -2.12
CA THR A 338 -14.56 -18.18 -3.54
C THR A 338 -13.87 -19.39 -4.18
N ASP A 339 -12.62 -19.66 -3.82
CA ASP A 339 -11.84 -20.81 -4.27
C ASP A 339 -12.29 -22.14 -3.64
N GLY A 340 -13.19 -22.09 -2.65
CA GLY A 340 -13.79 -23.26 -2.03
C GLY A 340 -12.90 -23.94 -0.99
N ASN A 341 -11.97 -23.20 -0.37
CA ASN A 341 -11.18 -23.71 0.74
C ASN A 341 -12.08 -24.06 1.93
N ASP A 342 -11.71 -25.10 2.66
CA ASP A 342 -12.39 -25.49 3.91
C ASP A 342 -11.87 -24.62 5.06
N PRO A 343 -12.72 -23.77 5.69
CA PRO A 343 -12.29 -22.87 6.76
C PRO A 343 -11.76 -23.63 7.99
N VAL A 344 -12.27 -24.84 8.27
CA VAL A 344 -11.80 -25.64 9.41
C VAL A 344 -10.44 -26.27 9.11
N ALA A 345 -10.22 -26.70 7.86
CA ALA A 345 -8.95 -27.25 7.43
C ALA A 345 -7.84 -26.17 7.45
N ASP A 346 -8.13 -24.99 6.89
CA ASP A 346 -7.21 -23.85 6.87
C ASP A 346 -6.89 -23.39 8.31
N ALA A 347 -7.91 -23.25 9.17
CA ALA A 347 -7.71 -22.92 10.58
C ALA A 347 -6.79 -23.93 11.29
N THR A 348 -6.97 -25.23 10.99
CA THR A 348 -6.18 -26.31 11.57
C THR A 348 -4.72 -26.25 11.13
N ALA A 349 -4.49 -26.02 9.84
CA ALA A 349 -3.14 -25.97 9.30
C ALA A 349 -2.36 -24.76 9.84
N VAL A 350 -2.95 -23.56 9.87
CA VAL A 350 -2.27 -22.38 10.41
C VAL A 350 -2.09 -22.47 11.93
N ALA A 351 -3.05 -23.03 12.68
CA ALA A 351 -2.89 -23.24 14.12
C ALA A 351 -1.73 -24.20 14.45
N GLN A 352 -1.59 -25.28 13.67
CA GLN A 352 -0.44 -26.19 13.79
C GLN A 352 0.87 -25.47 13.49
N TYR A 353 0.90 -24.63 12.46
CA TYR A 353 2.06 -23.82 12.11
C TYR A 353 2.43 -22.84 13.26
N VAL A 354 1.44 -22.14 13.82
CA VAL A 354 1.62 -21.22 14.97
C VAL A 354 2.27 -21.94 16.15
N ILE A 355 1.71 -23.08 16.55
CA ILE A 355 2.20 -23.85 17.69
C ILE A 355 3.59 -24.43 17.43
N ALA A 356 3.83 -24.97 16.23
CA ALA A 356 5.10 -25.61 15.88
C ALA A 356 6.27 -24.63 15.82
N ASN A 357 6.00 -23.38 15.42
CA ASN A 357 7.03 -22.35 15.22
C ASN A 357 7.05 -21.28 16.33
N GLY A 358 6.27 -21.46 17.40
CA GLY A 358 6.34 -20.62 18.60
C GLY A 358 5.77 -19.21 18.45
N PHE A 359 4.83 -19.00 17.52
CA PHE A 359 4.13 -17.72 17.37
C PHE A 359 3.16 -17.48 18.54
N ASP A 360 2.90 -16.22 18.88
CA ASP A 360 1.94 -15.82 19.92
C ASP A 360 0.48 -15.84 19.45
N GLY A 361 0.23 -16.06 18.16
CA GLY A 361 -1.13 -16.05 17.62
C GLY A 361 -1.20 -15.99 16.10
N VAL A 362 -2.38 -15.67 15.61
CA VAL A 362 -2.72 -15.58 14.20
C VAL A 362 -3.51 -14.30 13.91
N ASP A 363 -3.23 -13.69 12.77
CA ASP A 363 -4.00 -12.59 12.20
C ASP A 363 -4.68 -13.08 10.91
N VAL A 364 -5.97 -12.77 10.73
CA VAL A 364 -6.75 -13.16 9.54
C VAL A 364 -6.87 -11.97 8.60
N ASP A 365 -6.01 -11.90 7.60
CA ASP A 365 -6.03 -10.86 6.55
C ASP A 365 -6.80 -11.35 5.32
N TRP A 366 -8.09 -11.57 5.52
CA TRP A 366 -9.01 -12.11 4.51
C TRP A 366 -9.55 -10.98 3.61
N GLU A 367 -9.33 -11.09 2.30
CA GLU A 367 -9.66 -10.03 1.32
C GLU A 367 -10.60 -10.48 0.18
N ASP A 368 -11.41 -11.52 0.40
CA ASP A 368 -12.33 -12.06 -0.60
C ASP A 368 -13.69 -11.32 -0.61
N SER A 369 -13.65 -10.01 -0.95
CA SER A 369 -14.83 -9.13 -1.01
C SER A 369 -16.01 -9.71 -1.79
N GLY A 370 -15.73 -10.48 -2.84
CA GLY A 370 -16.74 -11.11 -3.68
C GLY A 370 -17.64 -12.08 -2.90
N ALA A 371 -17.08 -12.75 -1.89
CA ALA A 371 -17.81 -13.68 -1.05
C ALA A 371 -18.80 -12.99 -0.09
N PHE A 372 -18.68 -11.70 0.21
CA PHE A 372 -19.72 -10.96 0.95
C PHE A 372 -20.91 -10.55 0.09
N ASN A 373 -20.71 -10.46 -1.23
CA ASN A 373 -21.79 -10.17 -2.18
C ASN A 373 -22.61 -11.42 -2.55
N SER A 374 -22.28 -12.58 -1.97
CA SER A 374 -22.94 -13.87 -2.14
C SER A 374 -24.07 -14.08 -1.10
N ASN A 375 -24.60 -15.30 -0.96
CA ASN A 375 -25.69 -15.63 -0.02
C ASN A 375 -25.23 -15.71 1.46
N GLY A 376 -24.21 -14.93 1.85
CA GLY A 376 -23.61 -14.94 3.18
C GLY A 376 -22.48 -15.95 3.33
N ASP A 377 -21.86 -16.37 2.21
CA ASP A 377 -20.82 -17.41 2.22
C ASP A 377 -19.54 -16.89 2.89
N GLY A 378 -19.18 -15.61 2.70
CA GLY A 378 -18.05 -14.96 3.38
C GLY A 378 -18.21 -14.94 4.91
N GLU A 379 -19.37 -14.51 5.42
CA GLU A 379 -19.67 -14.50 6.84
C GLU A 379 -19.64 -15.91 7.43
N ALA A 380 -20.33 -16.86 6.79
CA ALA A 380 -20.40 -18.25 7.25
C ALA A 380 -19.01 -18.91 7.27
N TRP A 381 -18.16 -18.59 6.29
CA TRP A 381 -16.81 -19.09 6.19
C TRP A 381 -15.92 -18.51 7.31
N LEU A 382 -15.93 -17.18 7.49
CA LEU A 382 -15.16 -16.49 8.55
C LEU A 382 -15.60 -16.94 9.96
N ILE A 383 -16.90 -17.16 10.18
CA ILE A 383 -17.42 -17.68 11.46
C ILE A 383 -16.86 -19.06 11.77
N GLN A 384 -16.82 -19.95 10.77
CA GLN A 384 -16.27 -21.31 10.93
C GLN A 384 -14.76 -21.28 11.15
N LEU A 385 -14.02 -20.48 10.35
CA LEU A 385 -12.58 -20.28 10.49
C LEU A 385 -12.25 -19.80 11.91
N THR A 386 -12.88 -18.71 12.36
CA THR A 386 -12.64 -18.07 13.67
C THR A 386 -12.94 -19.03 14.82
N THR A 387 -14.06 -19.77 14.72
CA THR A 387 -14.44 -20.75 15.73
C THR A 387 -13.40 -21.87 15.82
N ALA A 388 -12.93 -22.39 14.68
CA ALA A 388 -11.92 -23.43 14.63
C ALA A 388 -10.54 -22.93 15.10
N LEU A 389 -10.15 -21.71 14.73
CA LEU A 389 -8.91 -21.08 15.20
C LEU A 389 -8.93 -20.96 16.72
N ARG A 390 -9.99 -20.41 17.31
CA ARG A 390 -10.06 -20.24 18.77
C ARG A 390 -10.10 -21.56 19.55
N GLN A 391 -10.69 -22.60 18.98
CA GLN A 391 -10.65 -23.95 19.58
C GLN A 391 -9.22 -24.52 19.62
N GLN A 392 -8.41 -24.24 18.61
CA GLN A 392 -7.04 -24.77 18.49
C GLN A 392 -5.99 -23.87 19.14
N LEU A 393 -6.25 -22.57 19.16
CA LEU A 393 -5.44 -21.50 19.76
C LEU A 393 -6.23 -20.81 20.89
N PRO A 394 -6.53 -21.52 22.00
CA PRO A 394 -7.17 -20.89 23.16
C PRO A 394 -6.23 -19.86 23.79
N SER A 395 -6.75 -18.97 24.63
CA SER A 395 -5.93 -18.06 25.43
C SER A 395 -4.75 -18.82 26.09
N PRO A 396 -3.51 -18.32 25.98
CA PRO A 396 -3.13 -16.92 25.72
C PRO A 396 -2.85 -16.56 24.25
N TYR A 397 -3.11 -17.43 23.27
CA TYR A 397 -2.88 -17.08 21.87
C TYR A 397 -3.79 -15.92 21.44
N LEU A 398 -3.23 -14.97 20.68
CA LEU A 398 -3.97 -13.86 20.10
C LEU A 398 -4.61 -14.28 18.76
N ILE A 399 -5.84 -13.82 18.53
CA ILE A 399 -6.53 -13.92 17.24
C ILE A 399 -6.97 -12.52 16.85
N SER A 400 -6.37 -11.97 15.81
CA SER A 400 -6.82 -10.73 15.18
C SER A 400 -7.34 -10.99 13.78
N HIS A 401 -8.08 -10.02 13.25
CA HIS A 401 -8.50 -9.98 11.85
C HIS A 401 -8.09 -8.63 11.27
N ALA A 402 -7.85 -8.55 9.96
CA ALA A 402 -7.51 -7.31 9.26
C ALA A 402 -8.57 -6.90 8.21
N PRO A 403 -9.84 -6.70 8.60
CA PRO A 403 -10.89 -6.34 7.64
C PRO A 403 -10.63 -4.97 7.00
N GLN A 404 -11.02 -4.80 5.74
CA GLN A 404 -11.15 -3.47 5.15
C GLN A 404 -12.28 -2.69 5.84
N ALA A 405 -12.11 -1.38 6.06
CA ALA A 405 -13.11 -0.56 6.74
C ALA A 405 -14.54 -0.67 6.16
N PRO A 406 -14.75 -0.77 4.83
CA PRO A 406 -16.09 -0.91 4.27
C PRO A 406 -16.79 -2.21 4.62
N TYR A 407 -16.08 -3.26 5.07
CA TYR A 407 -16.72 -4.50 5.57
C TYR A 407 -17.59 -4.29 6.81
N PHE A 408 -17.59 -3.09 7.39
CA PHE A 408 -18.49 -2.67 8.44
C PHE A 408 -19.63 -1.75 7.97
N THR A 409 -19.72 -1.42 6.68
CA THR A 409 -20.79 -0.57 6.12
C THR A 409 -22.12 -1.34 6.10
N PRO A 410 -23.13 -0.97 6.91
CA PRO A 410 -24.37 -1.74 7.05
C PRO A 410 -25.21 -1.82 5.77
N SER A 411 -25.05 -0.87 4.85
CA SER A 411 -25.84 -0.77 3.63
C SER A 411 -25.21 -1.46 2.42
N GLU A 412 -23.96 -1.90 2.51
CA GLU A 412 -23.23 -2.45 1.37
C GLU A 412 -23.43 -3.96 1.25
N TYR A 413 -23.28 -4.70 2.34
CA TYR A 413 -23.30 -6.15 2.34
C TYR A 413 -24.66 -6.68 2.83
N PRO A 414 -25.43 -7.41 2.00
CA PRO A 414 -26.78 -7.86 2.34
C PRO A 414 -26.86 -8.68 3.64
N GLN A 415 -25.78 -9.39 3.96
CA GLN A 415 -25.68 -10.29 5.08
C GLN A 415 -24.85 -9.71 6.25
N GLY A 416 -24.50 -8.42 6.18
CA GLY A 416 -23.88 -7.67 7.27
C GLY A 416 -22.36 -7.76 7.38
N ALA A 417 -21.70 -8.63 6.59
CA ALA A 417 -20.25 -8.80 6.55
C ALA A 417 -19.65 -8.89 7.97
N TYR A 418 -18.67 -8.05 8.30
CA TYR A 418 -17.98 -8.13 9.59
C TYR A 418 -18.86 -7.74 10.79
N LEU A 419 -19.98 -7.02 10.59
CA LEU A 419 -20.95 -6.80 11.67
C LEU A 419 -21.61 -8.12 12.09
N THR A 420 -21.90 -9.00 11.13
CA THR A 420 -22.47 -10.32 11.40
C THR A 420 -21.41 -11.29 11.93
N VAL A 421 -20.16 -11.21 11.46
CA VAL A 421 -19.05 -11.98 12.02
C VAL A 421 -18.83 -11.61 13.49
N ASP A 422 -18.73 -10.32 13.83
CA ASP A 422 -18.55 -9.88 15.23
C ASP A 422 -19.75 -10.26 16.11
N GLN A 423 -20.98 -10.10 15.61
CA GLN A 423 -22.17 -10.51 16.37
C GLN A 423 -22.18 -12.01 16.73
N GLN A 424 -21.65 -12.87 15.86
CA GLN A 424 -21.68 -14.33 16.06
C GLN A 424 -20.45 -14.88 16.77
N VAL A 425 -19.26 -14.35 16.45
CA VAL A 425 -17.96 -14.87 16.93
C VAL A 425 -16.98 -13.78 17.35
N GLY A 426 -17.42 -12.53 17.45
CA GLY A 426 -16.58 -11.40 17.87
C GLY A 426 -15.91 -11.63 19.22
N ASP A 427 -16.60 -12.26 20.18
CA ASP A 427 -16.01 -12.63 21.48
C ASP A 427 -14.81 -13.61 21.38
N LEU A 428 -14.63 -14.27 20.23
CA LEU A 428 -13.49 -15.14 19.95
C LEU A 428 -12.31 -14.39 19.29
N ILE A 429 -12.51 -13.15 18.86
CA ILE A 429 -11.52 -12.28 18.21
C ILE A 429 -11.05 -11.23 19.22
N ASP A 430 -9.74 -11.07 19.37
CA ASP A 430 -9.15 -10.15 20.34
C ASP A 430 -9.20 -8.69 19.88
N PHE A 431 -9.00 -8.43 18.58
CA PHE A 431 -9.08 -7.10 17.96
C PHE A 431 -9.12 -7.17 16.42
N TYR A 432 -9.43 -6.03 15.79
CA TYR A 432 -9.49 -5.83 14.34
C TYR A 432 -8.45 -4.80 13.89
N ASN A 433 -7.48 -5.20 13.07
CA ASN A 433 -6.55 -4.35 12.32
C ASN A 433 -7.28 -3.74 11.11
N VAL A 434 -8.23 -2.84 11.36
CA VAL A 434 -9.13 -2.34 10.31
C VAL A 434 -8.36 -1.49 9.29
N GLN A 435 -8.38 -1.86 8.02
CA GLN A 435 -7.65 -1.18 6.96
C GLN A 435 -8.42 0.07 6.49
N PHE A 436 -7.96 1.26 6.92
CA PHE A 436 -8.53 2.55 6.53
C PHE A 436 -7.76 3.18 5.36
N TYR A 437 -7.54 2.39 4.30
CA TYR A 437 -6.83 2.78 3.08
C TYR A 437 -7.25 1.87 1.91
N ASN A 438 -6.94 2.26 0.67
CA ASN A 438 -7.29 1.54 -0.56
C ASN A 438 -8.80 1.43 -0.85
N GLN A 439 -9.60 2.40 -0.40
CA GLN A 439 -11.07 2.36 -0.52
C GLN A 439 -11.65 3.39 -1.51
N GLY A 440 -10.90 3.73 -2.56
CA GLY A 440 -11.39 4.58 -3.64
C GLY A 440 -11.88 5.96 -3.15
N SER A 441 -13.17 6.27 -3.30
CA SER A 441 -13.71 7.58 -2.90
C SER A 441 -13.91 7.77 -1.39
N SER A 442 -13.75 6.70 -0.59
CA SER A 442 -13.69 6.77 0.86
C SER A 442 -12.24 6.94 1.28
N SER A 443 -11.89 8.15 1.71
CA SER A 443 -10.49 8.57 1.80
C SER A 443 -9.84 8.20 3.13
N TYR A 444 -10.56 8.37 4.23
CA TYR A 444 -10.06 8.21 5.60
C TYR A 444 -8.78 9.01 5.91
N ASP A 445 -8.46 10.08 5.17
CA ASP A 445 -7.17 10.79 5.25
C ASP A 445 -7.19 12.05 6.15
N THR A 446 -8.30 12.28 6.85
CA THR A 446 -8.45 13.32 7.89
C THR A 446 -8.92 12.71 9.21
N CYS A 447 -8.77 13.43 10.33
CA CYS A 447 -9.31 12.96 11.62
C CYS A 447 -10.83 12.76 11.56
N GLU A 448 -11.56 13.60 10.81
CA GLU A 448 -13.01 13.51 10.69
C GLU A 448 -13.40 12.24 9.91
N THR A 449 -12.83 12.05 8.72
CA THR A 449 -13.13 10.91 7.86
C THR A 449 -12.69 9.57 8.46
N LEU A 450 -11.62 9.56 9.25
CA LEU A 450 -11.09 8.38 9.92
C LEU A 450 -11.90 8.01 11.17
N PHE A 451 -12.15 8.96 12.07
CA PHE A 451 -12.73 8.66 13.39
C PHE A 451 -14.22 8.93 13.49
N THR A 452 -14.72 9.98 12.85
CA THR A 452 -16.05 10.52 13.16
C THR A 452 -17.10 10.17 12.11
N LYS A 453 -16.77 10.31 10.83
CA LYS A 453 -17.72 10.16 9.74
C LYS A 453 -17.03 9.83 8.42
N ALA A 454 -17.22 8.61 7.93
CA ALA A 454 -16.65 8.20 6.65
C ALA A 454 -17.22 9.01 5.48
N ASP A 455 -16.35 9.32 4.52
CA ASP A 455 -16.70 9.92 3.24
C ASP A 455 -16.83 8.84 2.15
N GLY A 456 -17.15 9.27 0.93
CA GLY A 456 -17.23 8.37 -0.21
C GLY A 456 -18.41 7.39 -0.16
N TRP A 457 -18.14 6.17 -0.61
CA TRP A 457 -19.14 5.11 -0.77
C TRP A 457 -19.32 4.26 0.49
N ALA A 458 -18.25 4.06 1.27
CA ALA A 458 -18.22 3.23 2.47
C ALA A 458 -18.83 3.97 3.68
N THR A 459 -20.12 4.31 3.60
CA THR A 459 -20.78 5.07 4.67
C THR A 459 -20.78 4.30 6.01
N GLN A 460 -20.78 5.03 7.14
CA GLN A 460 -20.81 4.45 8.49
C GLN A 460 -19.61 3.56 8.85
N SER A 461 -18.48 3.75 8.18
CA SER A 461 -17.27 2.94 8.39
C SER A 461 -16.14 3.69 9.10
N ALA A 462 -16.35 4.91 9.61
CA ALA A 462 -15.36 5.55 10.49
C ALA A 462 -15.34 4.88 11.87
N VAL A 463 -14.25 5.01 12.63
CA VAL A 463 -14.06 4.29 13.92
C VAL A 463 -15.26 4.40 14.87
N PHE A 464 -15.78 5.60 15.11
CA PHE A 464 -16.93 5.79 16.00
C PHE A 464 -18.26 5.36 15.37
N GLU A 465 -18.38 5.34 14.04
CA GLU A 465 -19.56 4.82 13.34
C GLU A 465 -19.58 3.29 13.35
N ILE A 466 -18.43 2.63 13.15
CA ILE A 466 -18.25 1.19 13.31
C ILE A 466 -18.64 0.78 14.74
N SER A 467 -18.16 1.53 15.74
CA SER A 467 -18.53 1.22 17.13
C SER A 467 -20.01 1.47 17.42
N ALA A 468 -20.59 2.54 16.87
CA ALA A 468 -22.03 2.78 16.97
C ALA A 468 -22.89 1.68 16.31
N SER A 469 -22.30 0.92 15.38
CA SER A 469 -22.91 -0.23 14.71
C SER A 469 -22.81 -1.54 15.51
N GLY A 470 -22.12 -1.53 16.67
CA GLY A 470 -22.12 -2.63 17.63
C GLY A 470 -20.74 -3.19 17.98
N ILE A 471 -19.69 -2.80 17.26
CA ILE A 471 -18.33 -3.28 17.52
C ILE A 471 -17.76 -2.59 18.77
N ASP A 472 -17.09 -3.34 19.64
CA ASP A 472 -16.37 -2.75 20.77
C ASP A 472 -15.33 -1.74 20.28
N LEU A 473 -15.45 -0.49 20.72
CA LEU A 473 -14.58 0.62 20.32
C LEU A 473 -13.08 0.28 20.49
N ASN A 474 -12.72 -0.47 21.53
CA ASN A 474 -11.33 -0.77 21.86
C ASN A 474 -10.80 -2.03 21.15
N LYS A 475 -11.63 -2.69 20.35
CA LYS A 475 -11.19 -3.70 19.37
C LYS A 475 -10.77 -3.10 18.05
N ILE A 476 -11.16 -1.86 17.74
CA ILE A 476 -10.89 -1.23 16.44
C ILE A 476 -9.48 -0.62 16.45
N VAL A 477 -8.51 -1.34 15.91
CA VAL A 477 -7.15 -0.84 15.64
C VAL A 477 -7.18 -0.12 14.30
N VAL A 478 -6.64 1.09 14.26
CA VAL A 478 -6.57 1.92 13.05
C VAL A 478 -5.43 1.45 12.16
N GLY A 479 -5.73 0.78 11.05
CA GLY A 479 -4.76 0.39 10.02
C GLY A 479 -4.48 1.52 9.03
N LYS A 480 -3.20 1.86 8.88
CA LYS A 480 -2.72 2.91 7.97
C LYS A 480 -1.44 2.51 7.24
N PRO A 481 -1.25 2.98 6.01
CA PRO A 481 0.03 2.86 5.34
C PRO A 481 1.08 3.68 6.10
N VAL A 482 2.29 3.13 6.24
CA VAL A 482 3.40 3.78 6.96
C VAL A 482 3.89 5.03 6.22
N THR A 483 4.04 4.91 4.91
CA THR A 483 4.29 6.04 4.00
C THR A 483 3.28 6.01 2.86
N SER A 484 3.26 7.03 2.00
CA SER A 484 2.41 7.03 0.81
C SER A 484 2.73 5.89 -0.18
N ALA A 485 3.89 5.23 -0.08
CA ALA A 485 4.20 4.04 -0.89
C ALA A 485 3.47 2.77 -0.42
N GLY A 486 2.83 2.80 0.75
CA GLY A 486 2.07 1.69 1.31
C GLY A 486 0.61 1.60 0.82
N VAL A 487 0.16 2.50 -0.04
CA VAL A 487 -1.17 2.39 -0.66
C VAL A 487 -1.06 1.84 -2.08
N ASP A 488 -2.12 1.20 -2.56
CA ASP A 488 -2.20 0.79 -3.95
C ASP A 488 -2.12 2.00 -4.88
N SER A 489 -1.79 1.76 -6.13
CA SER A 489 -1.60 2.85 -7.10
C SER A 489 -2.88 3.67 -7.29
N GLY A 490 -2.87 4.93 -6.85
CA GLY A 490 -4.04 5.81 -6.88
C GLY A 490 -5.08 5.59 -5.78
N ALA A 491 -4.74 4.78 -4.78
CA ALA A 491 -5.56 4.56 -3.61
C ALA A 491 -5.44 5.66 -2.56
N THR A 492 -6.41 5.67 -1.65
CA THR A 492 -6.57 6.68 -0.59
C THR A 492 -6.10 6.16 0.77
N GLY A 493 -5.99 7.05 1.75
CA GLY A 493 -5.84 6.68 3.16
C GLY A 493 -4.52 7.02 3.82
N PHE A 494 -3.50 7.44 3.07
CA PHE A 494 -2.26 7.93 3.68
C PHE A 494 -2.50 9.21 4.48
N MET A 495 -1.86 9.28 5.65
CA MET A 495 -1.84 10.45 6.52
C MET A 495 -0.40 10.64 6.99
N ASP A 496 0.10 11.88 6.99
CA ASP A 496 1.43 12.14 7.54
C ASP A 496 1.47 11.87 9.04
N ASN A 497 2.67 11.58 9.55
CA ASN A 497 2.88 11.16 10.93
C ASN A 497 2.32 12.16 11.96
N SER A 498 2.45 13.46 11.71
CA SER A 498 2.00 14.49 12.65
C SER A 498 0.48 14.56 12.70
N LEU A 499 -0.17 14.50 11.53
CA LEU A 499 -1.62 14.50 11.44
C LEU A 499 -2.21 13.26 12.11
N LEU A 500 -1.73 12.06 11.74
CA LEU A 500 -2.23 10.81 12.28
C LEU A 500 -2.03 10.73 13.79
N ALA A 501 -0.83 11.07 14.31
CA ALA A 501 -0.57 11.09 15.76
C ALA A 501 -1.52 12.06 16.50
N GLY A 502 -1.77 13.24 15.94
CA GLY A 502 -2.74 14.19 16.51
C GLY A 502 -4.17 13.65 16.51
N CYS A 503 -4.59 12.95 15.46
CA CYS A 503 -5.90 12.31 15.41
C CYS A 503 -6.04 11.20 16.48
N LEU A 504 -4.99 10.38 16.66
CA LEU A 504 -4.95 9.32 17.68
C LEU A 504 -5.11 9.89 19.09
N GLN A 505 -4.40 10.98 19.41
CA GLN A 505 -4.52 11.67 20.71
C GLN A 505 -5.93 12.20 20.94
N ASN A 506 -6.52 12.83 19.90
CA ASN A 506 -7.89 13.34 19.98
C ASN A 506 -8.90 12.21 20.16
N ALA A 507 -8.75 11.10 19.46
CA ALA A 507 -9.61 9.94 19.61
C ALA A 507 -9.48 9.30 21.00
N ALA A 508 -8.25 9.22 21.54
CA ALA A 508 -8.00 8.75 22.90
C ALA A 508 -8.70 9.61 23.96
N ALA A 509 -8.70 10.94 23.79
CA ALA A 509 -9.46 11.84 24.64
C ALA A 509 -10.99 11.62 24.57
N ASN A 510 -11.48 10.96 23.52
CA ASN A 510 -12.88 10.57 23.33
C ASN A 510 -13.16 9.10 23.71
N GLY A 511 -12.25 8.44 24.43
CA GLY A 511 -12.46 7.12 25.01
C GLY A 511 -12.05 5.93 24.13
N TRP A 512 -11.45 6.18 22.96
CA TRP A 512 -10.89 5.12 22.13
C TRP A 512 -9.49 4.71 22.60
N SER A 513 -9.19 3.41 22.63
CA SER A 513 -7.87 2.89 22.99
C SER A 513 -7.44 1.67 22.16
N GLY A 514 -8.02 1.51 20.96
CA GLY A 514 -7.78 0.36 20.10
C GLY A 514 -6.32 0.17 19.71
N GLY A 515 -5.65 1.25 19.30
CA GLY A 515 -4.27 1.23 18.81
C GLY A 515 -4.16 1.51 17.31
N VAL A 516 -2.94 1.47 16.77
CA VAL A 516 -2.67 1.71 15.35
C VAL A 516 -1.84 0.58 14.74
N MET A 517 -2.10 0.28 13.48
CA MET A 517 -1.45 -0.74 12.68
C MET A 517 -0.80 -0.07 11.46
N GLY A 518 0.45 -0.44 11.18
CA GLY A 518 1.22 0.05 10.03
C GLY A 518 1.37 -0.99 8.93
N TRP A 519 1.09 -0.60 7.69
CA TRP A 519 1.47 -1.31 6.47
C TRP A 519 2.55 -0.52 5.72
N ARG A 520 3.82 -0.90 5.73
CA ARG A 520 4.46 -2.08 6.35
C ARG A 520 5.88 -1.71 6.83
N LEU A 521 6.57 -2.62 7.53
CA LEU A 521 7.89 -2.36 8.15
C LEU A 521 8.96 -1.84 7.18
N GLY A 522 9.01 -2.34 5.94
CA GLY A 522 9.98 -1.88 4.94
C GLY A 522 9.79 -0.41 4.50
N LEU A 523 8.83 0.30 5.09
CA LEU A 523 8.61 1.74 4.92
C LEU A 523 8.92 2.52 6.22
N ASP A 524 9.34 1.84 7.30
CA ASP A 524 9.75 2.43 8.58
C ASP A 524 11.13 1.94 9.04
N ASP A 525 12.14 1.97 8.15
CA ASP A 525 13.47 1.41 8.41
C ASP A 525 14.16 1.92 9.68
N ASN A 526 13.85 3.14 10.10
CA ASN A 526 14.44 3.80 11.25
C ASN A 526 13.50 3.95 12.45
N GLY A 527 12.26 3.43 12.38
CA GLY A 527 11.28 3.51 13.47
C GLY A 527 10.64 4.89 13.67
N THR A 528 10.80 5.83 12.72
CA THR A 528 10.23 7.18 12.83
C THR A 528 8.71 7.15 12.89
N TRP A 529 8.07 6.28 12.11
CA TRP A 529 6.62 6.11 12.17
C TRP A 529 6.22 5.49 13.50
N ALA A 530 6.92 4.44 13.94
CA ALA A 530 6.69 3.80 15.24
C ALA A 530 6.77 4.80 16.41
N GLU A 531 7.77 5.69 16.43
CA GLU A 531 7.90 6.71 17.47
C GLU A 531 6.76 7.73 17.43
N ALA A 532 6.40 8.23 16.24
CA ALA A 532 5.30 9.18 16.09
C ALA A 532 3.98 8.59 16.57
N MET A 533 3.72 7.33 16.22
CA MET A 533 2.51 6.63 16.61
C MET A 533 2.48 6.27 18.09
N ALA A 534 3.60 5.86 18.69
CA ALA A 534 3.71 5.66 20.13
C ALA A 534 3.39 6.95 20.89
N ASN A 535 3.90 8.10 20.44
CA ASN A 535 3.55 9.41 20.99
C ASN A 535 2.07 9.76 20.80
N GLY A 536 1.48 9.38 19.66
CA GLY A 536 0.06 9.54 19.38
C GLY A 536 -0.84 8.73 20.33
N LEU A 537 -0.37 7.55 20.73
CA LEU A 537 -1.07 6.63 21.64
C LEU A 537 -0.75 6.86 23.12
N GLY A 538 0.27 7.65 23.44
CA GLY A 538 0.75 7.87 24.81
C GLY A 538 1.48 6.66 25.42
N LEU A 539 2.23 5.93 24.59
CA LEU A 539 3.00 4.73 24.97
C LEU A 539 4.46 5.03 25.39
#